data_AF-A0A523YSC6-F1
#
_entry.id   AF-A0A523YSC6-F1
#
_cell.length_a   1.000
_cell.length_b   1.000
_cell.length_c   1.000
_cell.angle_alpha   90.00
_cell.angle_beta   90.00
_cell.angle_gamma   90.00
#
_symmetry.space_group_name_H-M   'P 1'
#
loop_
_entity.id
_entity.type
_entity.pdbx_description
1 polymer ?
#
loop_
_entity_poly.entity_id
_entity_poly.type
_entity_poly.pdbx_seq_one_letter_code
_entity_poly.pdbx_strand_id
1 'polypeptide(L)'
;MKLPSLIVLISVGLAGCGSNDVVTHRKFPYPYKAALAICSDIDGTDTIEKFLEIQKFLNTTQEGAFGRGLGLDIGNTFWYYNQQYELHRRRLAGDSVPEVVFPGEPDFGISIFSGTSDSLSSYADVIVTLVRAGYLDCLHSYGHMAETAFTRALAIQAIDLLKKEALTVDVWVNHGSKVVTHKMGDAPWYLGDNPESSVYHADLTIPVGIKFLWRGHRTHCVGQDGNFSFLNLAKRTYEYLQDLVYTEQSFPNDNKLVHVYELDDGQKVFEFVRFINPWGEYDIPREPYIAHQLGPEVVDELIDNRGFLIFYTHLGMNGNPPFLHDSTIEALHYIKKRFEEGDLLVTTTSKLLNYYVHHKYLFWRKEQRADSLFIMIDSITNEVEGNFVPEVSHLQGMTFYIPENCTVTLLLNGQPVSFIINDRDETGRQSISIPWQRLTFPDVEFPQEL
;
A
#
# COMPACT_ATOMS: atom_id res chain seq x y z
N MET A 1 24.19 -31.94 -75.18
CA MET A 1 23.12 -32.00 -74.16
C MET A 1 23.72 -31.63 -72.81
N LYS A 2 23.51 -30.40 -72.35
CA LYS A 2 23.87 -29.94 -71.00
C LYS A 2 22.56 -29.87 -70.19
N LEU A 3 22.49 -30.57 -69.06
CA LEU A 3 21.38 -30.43 -68.11
C LEU A 3 21.42 -29.01 -67.49
N PRO A 4 20.26 -28.38 -67.21
CA PRO A 4 20.23 -27.13 -66.48
C PRO A 4 20.35 -27.38 -64.97
N SER A 5 21.15 -26.55 -64.33
CA SER A 5 21.34 -26.49 -62.88
C SER A 5 20.05 -26.04 -62.20
N LEU A 6 19.54 -26.86 -61.29
CA LEU A 6 18.41 -26.54 -60.43
C LEU A 6 18.88 -25.58 -59.33
N ILE A 7 18.52 -24.30 -59.42
CA ILE A 7 18.70 -23.33 -58.35
C ILE A 7 17.63 -23.62 -57.30
N VAL A 8 18.04 -24.18 -56.16
CA VAL A 8 17.19 -24.28 -54.97
C VAL A 8 17.16 -22.90 -54.32
N LEU A 9 16.09 -22.15 -54.55
CA LEU A 9 15.75 -20.97 -53.77
C LEU A 9 15.30 -21.45 -52.38
N ILE A 10 16.19 -21.37 -51.40
CA ILE A 10 15.82 -21.44 -49.99
C ILE A 10 15.15 -20.10 -49.66
N SER A 11 13.82 -20.07 -49.69
CA SER A 11 13.05 -19.00 -49.07
C SER A 11 13.25 -19.11 -47.56
N VAL A 12 14.19 -18.35 -47.01
CA VAL A 12 14.18 -18.03 -45.58
C VAL A 12 12.94 -17.18 -45.39
N GLY A 13 11.85 -17.79 -44.93
CA GLY A 13 10.67 -17.06 -44.51
C GLY A 13 11.09 -16.13 -43.38
N LEU A 14 11.10 -14.83 -43.64
CA LEU A 14 10.97 -13.84 -42.57
C LEU A 14 9.65 -14.17 -41.90
N ALA A 15 9.73 -14.76 -40.71
CA ALA A 15 8.55 -15.04 -39.90
C ALA A 15 7.94 -13.68 -39.56
N GLY A 16 6.93 -13.27 -40.33
CA GLY A 16 6.16 -12.06 -40.03
C GLY A 16 5.54 -12.16 -38.64
N CYS A 17 5.21 -11.00 -38.06
CA CYS A 17 4.62 -10.88 -36.73
C CYS A 17 3.54 -11.96 -36.51
N GLY A 18 3.74 -12.83 -35.52
CA GLY A 18 2.90 -14.01 -35.28
C GLY A 18 1.45 -13.61 -35.02
N SER A 19 0.58 -13.74 -36.03
CA SER A 19 -0.79 -13.19 -36.00
C SER A 19 -1.75 -13.80 -34.96
N ASN A 20 -1.32 -14.82 -34.22
CA ASN A 20 -2.16 -15.54 -33.25
C ASN A 20 -1.93 -15.12 -31.78
N ASP A 21 -0.88 -14.36 -31.45
CA ASP A 21 -0.64 -13.96 -30.06
C ASP A 21 -1.40 -12.69 -29.70
N VAL A 22 -2.40 -12.84 -28.84
CA VAL A 22 -3.28 -11.73 -28.44
C VAL A 22 -2.52 -10.79 -27.49
N VAL A 23 -2.17 -9.59 -27.94
CA VAL A 23 -1.66 -8.53 -27.04
C VAL A 23 -2.68 -8.24 -25.94
N THR A 24 -2.29 -8.45 -24.69
CA THR A 24 -3.13 -8.32 -23.49
C THR A 24 -2.35 -7.64 -22.37
N HIS A 25 -3.04 -6.90 -21.51
CA HIS A 25 -2.47 -6.31 -20.30
C HIS A 25 -2.30 -7.39 -19.21
N ARG A 26 -1.10 -7.51 -18.65
CA ARG A 26 -0.78 -8.45 -17.57
C ARG A 26 -1.21 -7.82 -16.24
N LYS A 27 -1.85 -8.63 -15.39
CA LYS A 27 -2.42 -8.20 -14.10
C LYS A 27 -1.40 -7.62 -13.12
N PHE A 28 -0.21 -8.21 -13.05
CA PHE A 28 0.85 -7.80 -12.13
C PHE A 28 2.09 -7.39 -12.92
N PRO A 29 2.96 -6.53 -12.35
CA PRO A 29 4.23 -6.22 -12.99
C PRO A 29 5.04 -7.51 -13.22
N TYR A 30 5.72 -7.62 -14.36
CA TYR A 30 6.66 -8.72 -14.58
C TYR A 30 7.80 -8.65 -13.53
N PRO A 31 8.27 -9.79 -12.97
CA PRO A 31 7.82 -11.19 -13.22
C PRO A 31 6.68 -11.68 -12.31
N TYR A 32 6.19 -10.84 -11.42
CA TYR A 32 5.32 -11.22 -10.29
C TYR A 32 3.97 -11.82 -10.69
N LYS A 33 3.45 -12.66 -9.79
CA LYS A 33 2.15 -13.36 -9.92
C LYS A 33 1.10 -12.88 -8.93
N ALA A 34 1.53 -12.26 -7.83
CA ALA A 34 0.70 -11.66 -6.80
C ALA A 34 1.39 -10.40 -6.23
N ALA A 35 0.67 -9.62 -5.44
CA ALA A 35 1.21 -8.42 -4.80
C ALA A 35 0.83 -8.32 -3.31
N LEU A 36 1.78 -7.90 -2.50
CA LEU A 36 1.68 -7.75 -1.06
C LEU A 36 2.13 -6.34 -0.64
N ALA A 37 1.35 -5.72 0.24
CA ALA A 37 1.79 -4.61 1.06
C ALA A 37 1.61 -4.98 2.53
N ILE A 38 2.62 -4.72 3.35
CA ILE A 38 2.48 -4.74 4.81
C ILE A 38 2.08 -3.32 5.23
N CYS A 39 0.88 -3.18 5.76
CA CYS A 39 0.32 -1.92 6.22
C CYS A 39 0.38 -1.92 7.74
N SER A 40 1.54 -1.51 8.27
CA SER A 40 1.72 -1.33 9.71
C SER A 40 1.12 -0.01 10.15
N ASP A 41 0.30 -0.04 11.18
CA ASP A 41 -0.11 1.16 11.90
C ASP A 41 1.02 1.54 12.91
N ILE A 42 1.20 2.84 13.17
CA ILE A 42 2.34 3.39 13.94
C ILE A 42 2.23 3.11 15.45
N ASP A 43 1.07 2.64 15.88
CA ASP A 43 0.67 2.33 17.24
C ASP A 43 1.72 1.46 17.96
N GLY A 44 1.97 1.75 19.24
CA GLY A 44 2.99 1.09 20.06
C GLY A 44 4.45 1.47 19.76
N THR A 45 4.71 2.36 18.79
CA THR A 45 6.06 2.86 18.47
C THR A 45 6.47 4.03 19.39
N ASP A 46 6.85 3.70 20.62
CA ASP A 46 7.20 4.65 21.68
C ASP A 46 8.57 5.35 21.53
N THR A 47 9.51 4.79 20.76
CA THR A 47 10.82 5.41 20.51
C THR A 47 11.17 5.47 19.03
N ILE A 48 11.94 6.49 18.67
CA ILE A 48 12.50 6.62 17.32
C ILE A 48 13.56 5.55 17.04
N GLU A 49 14.24 5.05 18.08
CA GLU A 49 15.20 3.96 17.97
C GLU A 49 14.52 2.70 17.44
N LYS A 50 13.50 2.22 18.17
CA LYS A 50 12.67 1.08 17.79
C LYS A 50 12.15 1.22 16.36
N PHE A 51 11.59 2.39 16.05
CA PHE A 51 11.06 2.67 14.73
C PHE A 51 12.11 2.52 13.63
N LEU A 52 13.24 3.21 13.76
CA LEU A 52 14.26 3.25 12.72
C LEU A 52 15.01 1.92 12.59
N GLU A 53 15.23 1.16 13.66
CA GLU A 53 15.81 -0.18 13.57
C GLU A 53 14.95 -1.11 12.72
N ILE A 54 13.63 -1.13 12.99
CA ILE A 54 12.68 -1.92 12.20
C ILE A 54 12.66 -1.43 10.75
N GLN A 55 12.52 -0.13 10.51
CA GLN A 55 12.46 0.42 9.15
C GLN A 55 13.74 0.14 8.35
N LYS A 56 14.92 0.26 8.97
CA LYS A 56 16.21 -0.04 8.32
C LYS A 56 16.32 -1.52 7.96
N PHE A 57 15.89 -2.42 8.83
CA PHE A 57 15.86 -3.84 8.53
C PHE A 57 14.91 -4.17 7.38
N LEU A 58 13.71 -3.61 7.36
CA LEU A 58 12.75 -3.88 6.29
C LEU A 58 13.20 -3.33 4.93
N ASN A 59 13.77 -2.13 4.91
CA ASN A 59 13.89 -1.33 3.69
C ASN A 59 15.30 -1.15 3.15
N THR A 60 16.33 -1.59 3.87
CA THR A 60 17.74 -1.49 3.41
C THR A 60 18.36 -2.88 3.28
N THR A 61 19.56 -2.97 2.69
CA THR A 61 20.37 -4.19 2.70
C THR A 61 21.57 -4.10 3.65
N GLN A 62 21.54 -3.15 4.59
CA GLN A 62 22.62 -2.93 5.56
C GLN A 62 22.56 -3.99 6.67
N GLU A 63 23.69 -4.26 7.32
CA GLU A 63 23.72 -5.09 8.53
C GLU A 63 23.17 -4.29 9.72
N GLY A 64 22.37 -4.94 10.58
CA GLY A 64 21.79 -4.32 11.77
C GLY A 64 21.49 -5.33 12.88
N ALA A 65 20.68 -4.93 13.86
CA ALA A 65 20.32 -5.74 15.04
C ALA A 65 19.61 -7.06 14.67
N PHE A 66 18.96 -7.10 13.51
CA PHE A 66 18.21 -8.25 12.98
C PHE A 66 18.98 -9.05 11.92
N GLY A 67 20.28 -8.80 11.79
CA GLY A 67 21.08 -9.28 10.66
C GLY A 67 20.94 -8.39 9.44
N ARG A 68 21.18 -8.97 8.26
CA ARG A 68 21.14 -8.23 6.99
C ARG A 68 19.72 -7.83 6.63
N GLY A 69 19.52 -6.53 6.40
CA GLY A 69 18.23 -5.98 5.99
C GLY A 69 17.69 -6.57 4.68
N LEU A 70 16.37 -6.51 4.54
CA LEU A 70 15.62 -7.17 3.50
C LEU A 70 15.63 -6.44 2.16
N GLY A 71 15.82 -5.12 2.16
CA GLY A 71 15.79 -4.28 0.95
C GLY A 71 14.42 -4.28 0.25
N LEU A 72 13.33 -4.50 1.01
CA LEU A 72 11.96 -4.44 0.53
C LEU A 72 11.44 -3.00 0.52
N ASP A 73 10.28 -2.77 -0.11
CA ASP A 73 9.59 -1.46 -0.08
C ASP A 73 8.40 -1.66 0.86
N ILE A 74 8.63 -1.64 2.17
CA ILE A 74 7.59 -1.82 3.19
C ILE A 74 7.30 -0.46 3.84
N GLY A 75 6.06 -0.02 3.69
CA GLY A 75 5.57 1.23 4.27
C GLY A 75 5.12 1.07 5.72
N ASN A 76 4.86 2.20 6.36
CA ASN A 76 4.21 2.29 7.65
C ASN A 76 3.34 3.56 7.65
N THR A 77 2.47 3.68 8.64
CA THR A 77 1.66 4.89 8.81
C THR A 77 2.37 5.92 9.68
N PHE A 78 1.80 7.12 9.76
CA PHE A 78 2.27 8.16 10.67
C PHE A 78 1.12 8.99 11.24
N TRP A 79 1.41 9.71 12.32
CA TRP A 79 0.52 10.67 12.96
C TRP A 79 1.06 12.09 12.88
N TYR A 80 0.15 13.04 12.75
CA TYR A 80 0.49 14.44 13.04
C TYR A 80 0.63 14.66 14.54
N TYR A 81 -0.21 14.03 15.34
CA TYR A 81 -0.34 14.36 16.75
C TYR A 81 -0.48 13.13 17.62
N ASN A 82 0.13 13.15 18.79
CA ASN A 82 -0.12 12.18 19.84
C ASN A 82 -0.14 12.86 21.22
N GLN A 83 -1.34 13.16 21.71
CA GLN A 83 -1.53 13.84 22.98
C GLN A 83 -1.15 12.95 24.17
N GLN A 84 -1.49 11.66 24.12
CA GLN A 84 -1.24 10.74 25.22
C GLN A 84 0.26 10.52 25.45
N TYR A 85 1.01 10.38 24.36
CA TYR A 85 2.46 10.24 24.38
C TYR A 85 3.15 11.46 25.03
N GLU A 86 2.80 12.68 24.61
CA GLU A 86 3.41 13.89 25.17
C GLU A 86 3.09 14.06 26.67
N LEU A 87 1.83 13.80 27.08
CA LEU A 87 1.45 13.86 28.49
C LEU A 87 2.20 12.83 29.34
N HIS A 88 2.43 11.62 28.79
CA HIS A 88 3.21 10.59 29.46
C HIS A 88 4.68 11.00 29.62
N ARG A 89 5.31 11.48 28.54
CA ARG A 89 6.71 11.96 28.56
C ARG A 89 6.93 13.07 29.58
N ARG A 90 6.04 14.07 29.59
CA ARG A 90 6.10 15.18 30.55
C ARG A 90 5.93 14.72 31.99
N ARG A 91 5.03 13.75 32.25
CA ARG A 91 4.87 13.15 33.58
C ARG A 91 6.15 12.45 34.05
N LEU A 92 6.83 11.73 33.17
CA LEU A 92 8.13 11.11 33.48
C LEU A 92 9.23 12.15 33.76
N ALA A 93 9.18 13.31 33.10
CA ALA A 93 10.08 14.44 33.36
C ALA A 93 9.77 15.20 34.67
N GLY A 94 8.70 14.84 35.38
CA GLY A 94 8.28 15.48 36.63
C GLY A 94 7.42 16.73 36.44
N ASP A 95 6.94 17.00 35.23
CA ASP A 95 6.03 18.11 34.96
C ASP A 95 4.66 17.88 35.58
N SER A 96 4.02 18.97 36.01
CA SER A 96 2.58 18.96 36.29
C SER A 96 1.79 18.93 34.97
N VAL A 97 1.12 17.81 34.72
CA VAL A 97 0.27 17.60 33.53
C VAL A 97 -1.20 17.46 33.93
N PRO A 98 -2.16 17.92 33.11
CA PRO A 98 -3.58 17.72 33.37
C PRO A 98 -3.93 16.23 33.40
N GLU A 99 -4.91 15.87 34.22
CA GLU A 99 -5.51 14.54 34.19
C GLU A 99 -6.44 14.46 32.97
N VAL A 100 -6.02 13.67 31.98
CA VAL A 100 -6.79 13.40 30.77
C VAL A 100 -7.06 11.90 30.75
N VAL A 101 -8.34 11.54 30.67
CA VAL A 101 -8.77 10.15 30.57
C VAL A 101 -8.79 9.77 29.10
N PHE A 102 -7.92 8.84 28.71
CA PHE A 102 -7.98 8.15 27.44
C PHE A 102 -8.65 6.80 27.71
N PRO A 103 -9.88 6.54 27.21
CA PRO A 103 -10.46 5.22 27.34
C PRO A 103 -9.76 4.26 26.38
N GLY A 104 -9.27 3.14 26.92
CA GLY A 104 -8.55 2.11 26.18
C GLY A 104 -7.15 1.85 26.73
N GLU A 105 -6.41 0.96 26.06
CA GLU A 105 -4.97 0.79 26.33
C GLU A 105 -4.21 2.05 25.88
N PRO A 106 -3.13 2.43 26.60
CA PRO A 106 -2.28 3.53 26.14
C PRO A 106 -1.69 3.24 24.77
N ASP A 107 -1.74 4.22 23.89
CA ASP A 107 -1.15 4.12 22.57
C ASP A 107 -0.04 5.14 22.36
N PHE A 108 1.18 4.63 22.47
CA PHE A 108 2.40 5.39 22.36
C PHE A 108 2.94 5.28 20.94
N GLY A 109 3.00 6.41 20.24
CA GLY A 109 3.48 6.49 18.87
C GLY A 109 4.15 7.83 18.61
N ILE A 110 5.30 7.81 17.94
CA ILE A 110 5.94 9.03 17.44
C ILE A 110 4.98 9.82 16.53
N SER A 111 5.06 11.15 16.57
CA SER A 111 4.20 12.04 15.79
C SER A 111 4.94 13.31 15.37
N ILE A 112 4.43 14.02 14.37
CA ILE A 112 5.10 15.21 13.81
C ILE A 112 5.08 16.40 14.78
N PHE A 113 3.96 16.67 15.44
CA PHE A 113 3.81 17.75 16.40
C PHE A 113 3.91 17.22 17.84
N SER A 114 4.36 18.07 18.76
CA SER A 114 4.38 17.73 20.18
C SER A 114 2.97 17.82 20.77
N GLY A 115 2.37 16.66 21.07
CA GLY A 115 1.01 16.58 21.61
C GLY A 115 -0.03 17.10 20.61
N THR A 116 -0.77 18.12 21.02
CA THR A 116 -1.74 18.89 20.20
C THR A 116 -1.29 20.33 19.98
N SER A 117 -0.01 20.63 20.18
CA SER A 117 0.55 21.98 20.04
C SER A 117 0.91 22.31 18.59
N ASP A 118 1.35 23.55 18.37
CA ASP A 118 1.91 24.02 17.11
C ASP A 118 3.42 23.83 16.96
N SER A 119 4.06 23.28 18.00
CA SER A 119 5.48 23.00 17.99
C SER A 119 5.76 21.62 17.40
N LEU A 120 6.75 21.54 16.53
CA LEU A 120 7.25 20.27 16.01
C LEU A 120 7.82 19.42 17.15
N SER A 121 7.61 18.10 17.08
CA SER A 121 8.27 17.15 17.96
C SER A 121 9.73 16.97 17.57
N SER A 122 10.51 16.31 18.43
CA SER A 122 11.89 15.88 18.11
C SER A 122 11.96 14.85 16.98
N TYR A 123 10.83 14.31 16.52
CA TYR A 123 10.74 13.28 15.49
C TYR A 123 10.26 13.82 14.13
N ALA A 124 9.86 15.09 14.07
CA ALA A 124 9.25 15.70 12.89
C ALA A 124 10.09 15.55 11.63
N ASP A 125 11.38 15.87 11.69
CA ASP A 125 12.28 15.84 10.54
C ASP A 125 12.44 14.43 9.98
N VAL A 126 12.53 13.42 10.85
CA VAL A 126 12.63 12.01 10.45
C VAL A 126 11.34 11.55 9.78
N ILE A 127 10.18 11.86 10.38
CA ILE A 127 8.87 11.49 9.82
C ILE A 127 8.67 12.16 8.46
N VAL A 128 8.88 13.48 8.35
CA VAL A 128 8.76 14.23 7.09
C VAL A 128 9.69 13.69 6.01
N THR A 129 10.92 13.32 6.38
CA THR A 129 11.89 12.72 5.45
C THR A 129 11.39 11.37 4.91
N LEU A 130 10.83 10.53 5.77
CA LEU A 130 10.31 9.22 5.36
C LEU A 130 8.97 9.30 4.61
N VAL A 131 8.13 10.29 4.91
CA VAL A 131 6.93 10.59 4.11
C VAL A 131 7.35 10.99 2.69
N ARG A 132 8.31 11.92 2.57
CA ARG A 132 8.85 12.37 1.28
C ARG A 132 9.48 11.24 0.47
N ALA A 133 10.14 10.29 1.14
CA ALA A 133 10.73 9.12 0.52
C ALA A 133 9.71 8.00 0.21
N GLY A 134 8.46 8.11 0.66
CA GLY A 134 7.40 7.14 0.43
C GLY A 134 7.39 5.93 1.36
N TYR A 135 8.16 5.94 2.45
CA TYR A 135 8.16 4.88 3.47
C TYR A 135 7.13 5.10 4.58
N LEU A 136 6.70 6.35 4.77
CA LEU A 136 5.52 6.69 5.56
C LEU A 136 4.42 7.17 4.62
N ASP A 137 3.62 6.24 4.11
CA ASP A 137 2.76 6.45 2.95
C ASP A 137 1.27 6.44 3.25
N CYS A 138 0.90 6.28 4.53
CA CYS A 138 -0.46 6.26 5.02
C CYS A 138 -0.61 7.24 6.19
N LEU A 139 -1.58 8.15 6.11
CA LEU A 139 -1.98 9.00 7.21
C LEU A 139 -2.93 8.23 8.14
N HIS A 140 -2.49 7.89 9.35
CA HIS A 140 -3.29 7.11 10.30
C HIS A 140 -4.24 7.99 11.13
N SER A 141 -5.22 8.59 10.46
CA SER A 141 -5.99 9.71 10.98
C SER A 141 -5.07 10.88 11.37
N TYR A 142 -5.56 11.90 12.08
CA TYR A 142 -4.68 12.98 12.55
C TYR A 142 -3.84 12.55 13.76
N GLY A 143 -4.28 11.52 14.47
CA GLY A 143 -3.49 10.75 15.41
C GLY A 143 -4.22 10.42 16.71
N HIS A 144 -3.47 10.10 17.76
CA HIS A 144 -4.04 9.63 19.03
C HIS A 144 -4.28 10.80 20.00
N MET A 145 -5.55 11.12 20.23
CA MET A 145 -5.96 12.22 21.11
C MET A 145 -7.24 11.89 21.88
N ALA A 146 -7.51 12.64 22.95
CA ALA A 146 -8.82 12.60 23.60
C ALA A 146 -9.93 13.12 22.66
N GLU A 147 -11.16 12.67 22.87
CA GLU A 147 -12.32 12.97 22.01
C GLU A 147 -12.51 14.48 21.76
N THR A 148 -12.34 15.30 22.80
CA THR A 148 -12.53 16.76 22.72
C THR A 148 -11.27 17.51 22.28
N ALA A 149 -10.15 16.83 22.10
CA ALA A 149 -8.88 17.47 21.81
C ALA A 149 -8.70 17.78 20.32
N PHE A 150 -9.31 16.98 19.44
CA PHE A 150 -9.27 17.28 18.01
C PHE A 150 -10.11 18.51 17.67
N THR A 151 -9.56 19.40 16.86
CA THR A 151 -10.28 20.55 16.32
C THR A 151 -9.95 20.70 14.84
N ARG A 152 -10.85 21.32 14.08
CA ARG A 152 -10.59 21.68 12.68
C ARG A 152 -9.33 22.55 12.50
N ALA A 153 -8.94 23.34 13.51
CA ALA A 153 -7.70 24.12 13.48
C ALA A 153 -6.45 23.24 13.42
N LEU A 154 -6.46 22.07 14.09
CA LEU A 154 -5.39 21.07 13.98
C LEU A 154 -5.35 20.46 12.58
N ALA A 155 -6.52 20.17 11.98
CA ALA A 155 -6.57 19.72 10.60
C ALA A 155 -5.93 20.74 9.64
N ILE A 156 -6.29 22.03 9.77
CA ILE A 156 -5.71 23.11 8.96
C ILE A 156 -4.19 23.17 9.14
N GLN A 157 -3.69 23.14 10.37
CA GLN A 157 -2.26 23.15 10.66
C GLN A 157 -1.50 21.97 10.04
N ALA A 158 -2.03 20.76 10.17
CA ALA A 158 -1.43 19.57 9.59
C ALA A 158 -1.39 19.64 8.05
N ILE A 159 -2.48 20.12 7.44
CA ILE A 159 -2.57 20.33 5.99
C ILE A 159 -1.62 21.44 5.51
N ASP A 160 -1.47 22.53 6.26
CA ASP A 160 -0.54 23.61 5.95
C ASP A 160 0.91 23.10 5.99
N LEU A 161 1.24 22.20 6.92
CA LEU A 161 2.56 21.54 6.93
C LEU A 161 2.78 20.68 5.68
N LEU A 162 1.81 19.85 5.26
CA LEU A 162 1.93 19.07 4.01
C LEU A 162 2.23 19.96 2.81
N LYS A 163 1.47 21.05 2.67
CA LYS A 163 1.62 22.02 1.58
C LYS A 163 2.98 22.71 1.63
N LYS A 164 3.39 23.17 2.82
CA LYS A 164 4.68 23.83 3.03
C LYS A 164 5.85 22.92 2.68
N GLU A 165 5.78 21.65 3.05
CA GLU A 165 6.82 20.64 2.83
C GLU A 165 6.73 19.95 1.45
N ALA A 166 5.74 20.33 0.63
CA ALA A 166 5.41 19.73 -0.65
C ALA A 166 5.28 18.19 -0.59
N LEU A 167 4.64 17.70 0.47
CA LEU A 167 4.40 16.28 0.70
C LEU A 167 3.09 15.84 0.06
N THR A 168 3.07 14.61 -0.43
CA THR A 168 1.89 13.95 -1.00
C THR A 168 1.60 12.66 -0.24
N VAL A 169 0.34 12.47 0.14
CA VAL A 169 -0.14 11.24 0.79
C VAL A 169 -1.47 10.87 0.15
N ASP A 170 -1.57 9.62 -0.32
CA ASP A 170 -2.77 9.14 -1.03
C ASP A 170 -3.74 8.38 -0.12
N VAL A 171 -3.24 7.86 1.00
CA VAL A 171 -3.93 6.86 1.82
C VAL A 171 -4.25 7.41 3.20
N TRP A 172 -5.53 7.35 3.56
CA TRP A 172 -6.03 7.58 4.91
C TRP A 172 -6.41 6.25 5.57
N VAL A 173 -6.04 6.11 6.83
CA VAL A 173 -6.35 4.94 7.66
C VAL A 173 -7.02 5.40 8.94
N ASN A 174 -8.26 4.99 9.17
CA ASN A 174 -8.95 5.26 10.42
C ASN A 174 -8.24 4.60 11.62
N HIS A 175 -8.01 5.36 12.69
CA HIS A 175 -7.40 4.85 13.91
C HIS A 175 -8.41 4.04 14.77
N GLY A 176 -7.95 2.93 15.35
CA GLY A 176 -8.83 1.89 15.93
C GLY A 176 -9.65 2.33 17.15
N SER A 177 -9.25 3.41 17.83
CA SER A 177 -9.88 3.84 19.07
C SER A 177 -11.28 4.45 18.87
N LYS A 178 -12.27 4.03 19.69
CA LYS A 178 -13.66 4.53 19.63
C LYS A 178 -13.81 6.01 20.02
N VAL A 179 -12.82 6.59 20.72
CA VAL A 179 -12.85 8.03 21.07
C VAL A 179 -12.32 8.97 20.00
N VAL A 180 -11.80 8.42 18.92
CA VAL A 180 -11.25 9.21 17.81
C VAL A 180 -12.41 9.57 16.88
N THR A 181 -13.01 10.74 17.11
CA THR A 181 -14.19 11.18 16.36
C THR A 181 -13.87 11.72 14.96
N HIS A 182 -12.63 12.13 14.72
CA HIS A 182 -12.16 12.65 13.43
C HIS A 182 -11.89 11.56 12.37
N LYS A 183 -12.58 10.43 12.48
CA LYS A 183 -12.57 9.37 11.46
C LYS A 183 -13.58 9.69 10.36
N MET A 184 -13.31 9.20 9.15
CA MET A 184 -14.24 9.30 8.02
C MET A 184 -14.98 7.98 7.80
N GLY A 185 -16.28 8.03 7.51
CA GLY A 185 -17.10 6.87 7.18
C GLY A 185 -18.47 6.86 7.86
N ASP A 186 -19.16 5.71 7.78
CA ASP A 186 -20.58 5.56 8.12
C ASP A 186 -20.90 5.21 9.58
N ALA A 187 -19.90 5.01 10.44
CA ALA A 187 -20.17 4.75 11.85
C ALA A 187 -20.71 6.03 12.52
N PRO A 188 -21.69 5.97 13.44
CA PRO A 188 -22.31 7.17 14.03
C PRO A 188 -21.35 8.13 14.76
N TRP A 189 -20.17 7.64 15.14
CA TRP A 189 -19.11 8.41 15.81
C TRP A 189 -17.95 8.78 14.86
N TYR A 190 -18.06 8.50 13.56
CA TYR A 190 -17.14 8.99 12.53
C TYR A 190 -17.70 10.31 12.04
N LEU A 191 -17.01 11.40 12.38
CA LEU A 191 -17.50 12.76 12.20
C LEU A 191 -16.56 13.61 11.34
N GLY A 192 -15.51 13.02 10.79
CA GLY A 192 -14.49 13.69 9.98
C GLY A 192 -14.98 14.09 8.59
N ASP A 193 -15.96 13.37 8.05
CA ASP A 193 -16.61 13.63 6.77
C ASP A 193 -18.02 14.22 6.88
N ASN A 194 -18.59 14.34 8.07
CA ASN A 194 -19.89 14.96 8.31
C ASN A 194 -19.80 16.51 8.31
N PRO A 195 -20.39 17.23 7.33
CA PRO A 195 -20.31 18.69 7.24
C PRO A 195 -20.94 19.48 8.40
N GLU A 196 -21.84 18.87 9.16
CA GLU A 196 -22.51 19.49 10.31
C GLU A 196 -21.68 19.39 11.60
N SER A 197 -20.61 18.59 11.57
CA SER A 197 -19.75 18.35 12.72
C SER A 197 -18.71 19.46 12.93
N SER A 198 -18.42 19.80 14.19
CA SER A 198 -17.30 20.69 14.54
C SER A 198 -15.92 20.09 14.25
N VAL A 199 -15.84 18.78 14.02
CA VAL A 199 -14.62 18.06 13.67
C VAL A 199 -14.55 17.69 12.19
N TYR A 200 -15.46 18.20 11.35
CA TYR A 200 -15.40 18.05 9.90
C TYR A 200 -14.06 18.52 9.33
N HIS A 201 -13.46 17.71 8.46
CA HIS A 201 -12.19 18.02 7.80
C HIS A 201 -12.03 17.38 6.41
N ALA A 202 -12.97 16.57 5.92
CA ALA A 202 -12.83 15.90 4.62
C ALA A 202 -12.62 16.88 3.45
N ASP A 203 -13.21 18.08 3.50
CA ASP A 203 -12.95 19.17 2.55
C ASP A 203 -11.51 19.71 2.57
N LEU A 204 -10.77 19.48 3.65
CA LEU A 204 -9.35 19.81 3.76
C LEU A 204 -8.45 18.63 3.39
N THR A 205 -8.86 17.42 3.79
CA THR A 205 -8.07 16.19 3.67
C THR A 205 -8.07 15.60 2.28
N ILE A 206 -9.23 15.53 1.61
CA ILE A 206 -9.32 14.92 0.27
C ILE A 206 -8.55 15.75 -0.77
N PRO A 207 -8.66 17.11 -0.81
CA PRO A 207 -7.99 17.89 -1.85
C PRO A 207 -6.45 17.91 -1.79
N VAL A 208 -5.82 17.41 -0.73
CA VAL A 208 -4.34 17.27 -0.68
C VAL A 208 -3.82 15.99 -1.33
N GLY A 209 -4.71 15.16 -1.90
CA GLY A 209 -4.34 13.96 -2.66
C GLY A 209 -4.85 12.66 -2.04
N ILE A 210 -5.43 12.70 -0.84
CA ILE A 210 -6.02 11.52 -0.22
C ILE A 210 -7.19 11.04 -1.08
N LYS A 211 -7.05 9.81 -1.58
CA LYS A 211 -8.03 9.16 -2.45
C LYS A 211 -8.32 7.71 -2.05
N PHE A 212 -7.54 7.15 -1.13
CA PHE A 212 -7.77 5.85 -0.53
C PHE A 212 -8.16 5.99 0.94
N LEU A 213 -9.17 5.25 1.37
CA LEU A 213 -9.71 5.27 2.73
C LEU A 213 -9.83 3.85 3.28
N TRP A 214 -9.20 3.57 4.42
CA TRP A 214 -9.53 2.39 5.23
C TRP A 214 -10.43 2.78 6.39
N ARG A 215 -11.67 2.28 6.38
CA ARG A 215 -12.66 2.56 7.43
C ARG A 215 -12.64 1.60 8.62
N GLY A 216 -11.84 0.54 8.53
CA GLY A 216 -11.83 -0.56 9.50
C GLY A 216 -12.22 -1.91 8.89
N HIS A 217 -12.56 -1.97 7.60
CA HIS A 217 -12.94 -3.21 6.95
C HIS A 217 -11.78 -4.20 6.80
N ARG A 218 -12.02 -5.42 7.25
CA ARG A 218 -11.05 -6.51 7.28
C ARG A 218 -11.53 -7.67 6.41
N THR A 219 -10.65 -8.62 6.14
CA THR A 219 -11.00 -9.89 5.48
C THR A 219 -10.08 -11.02 5.92
N HIS A 220 -10.62 -12.23 5.90
CA HIS A 220 -9.88 -13.48 6.05
C HIS A 220 -9.46 -14.08 4.69
N CYS A 221 -10.02 -13.58 3.58
CA CYS A 221 -9.64 -14.03 2.26
C CYS A 221 -8.18 -13.67 1.94
N VAL A 222 -7.47 -14.62 1.34
CA VAL A 222 -6.08 -14.43 0.92
C VAL A 222 -6.08 -14.18 -0.58
N GLY A 223 -5.60 -13.02 -1.02
CA GLY A 223 -5.57 -12.67 -2.44
C GLY A 223 -6.89 -12.09 -2.98
N GLN A 224 -7.15 -10.83 -2.63
CA GLN A 224 -8.24 -10.03 -3.18
C GLN A 224 -8.10 -9.88 -4.70
N ASP A 225 -9.25 -9.86 -5.39
CA ASP A 225 -9.39 -9.87 -6.85
C ASP A 225 -8.63 -11.04 -7.52
N GLY A 226 -8.26 -12.08 -6.76
CA GLY A 226 -7.53 -13.26 -7.24
C GLY A 226 -8.39 -14.23 -8.07
N ASN A 227 -7.75 -15.31 -8.50
CA ASN A 227 -8.42 -16.48 -9.06
C ASN A 227 -9.40 -17.09 -8.06
N PHE A 228 -10.34 -17.89 -8.57
CA PHE A 228 -11.26 -18.63 -7.72
C PHE A 228 -10.51 -19.57 -6.77
N SER A 229 -10.89 -19.53 -5.48
CA SER A 229 -10.38 -20.41 -4.44
C SER A 229 -11.55 -20.92 -3.61
N PHE A 230 -11.66 -22.25 -3.48
CA PHE A 230 -12.65 -22.88 -2.59
C PHE A 230 -12.45 -22.46 -1.14
N LEU A 231 -11.21 -22.26 -0.74
CA LEU A 231 -10.86 -21.80 0.61
C LEU A 231 -11.37 -20.37 0.85
N ASN A 232 -11.18 -19.46 -0.12
CA ASN A 232 -11.75 -18.12 -0.03
C ASN A 232 -13.28 -18.13 -0.08
N LEU A 233 -13.91 -19.04 -0.81
CA LEU A 233 -15.37 -19.20 -0.78
C LEU A 233 -15.87 -19.61 0.62
N ALA A 234 -15.16 -20.53 1.29
CA ALA A 234 -15.47 -20.93 2.66
C ALA A 234 -15.24 -19.77 3.64
N LYS A 235 -14.11 -19.04 3.52
CA LYS A 235 -13.80 -17.85 4.33
C LYS A 235 -14.87 -16.77 4.19
N ARG A 236 -15.34 -16.47 2.96
CA ARG A 236 -16.47 -15.53 2.74
C ARG A 236 -17.77 -15.99 3.37
N THR A 237 -18.03 -17.29 3.36
CA THR A 237 -19.21 -17.83 4.05
C THR A 237 -19.09 -17.63 5.55
N TYR A 238 -17.89 -17.81 6.11
CA TYR A 238 -17.61 -17.55 7.52
C TYR A 238 -17.71 -16.06 7.88
N GLU A 239 -17.14 -15.16 7.07
CA GLU A 239 -17.31 -13.70 7.18
C GLU A 239 -18.78 -13.30 7.22
N TYR A 240 -19.58 -13.80 6.28
CA TYR A 240 -21.03 -13.55 6.25
C TYR A 240 -21.74 -14.02 7.52
N LEU A 241 -21.36 -15.19 8.06
CA LEU A 241 -21.91 -15.70 9.32
C LEU A 241 -21.50 -14.83 10.51
N GLN A 242 -20.29 -14.27 10.51
CA GLN A 242 -19.85 -13.33 11.54
C GLN A 242 -20.66 -12.03 11.49
N ASP A 243 -20.95 -11.48 10.30
CA ASP A 243 -21.78 -10.27 10.14
C ASP A 243 -23.21 -10.45 10.69
N LEU A 244 -23.75 -11.67 10.69
CA LEU A 244 -25.06 -11.97 11.28
C LEU A 244 -25.05 -11.93 12.82
N VAL A 245 -23.88 -12.09 13.44
CA VAL A 245 -23.72 -12.17 14.90
C VAL A 245 -23.13 -10.89 15.47
N TYR A 246 -22.17 -10.29 14.76
CA TYR A 246 -21.43 -9.10 15.17
C TYR A 246 -21.78 -7.93 14.25
N THR A 247 -22.39 -6.89 14.82
CA THR A 247 -22.91 -5.75 14.04
C THR A 247 -22.02 -4.53 14.05
N GLU A 248 -20.94 -4.51 14.86
CA GLU A 248 -20.05 -3.35 14.96
C GLU A 248 -19.01 -3.26 13.83
N GLN A 249 -18.73 -4.37 13.14
CA GLN A 249 -17.81 -4.42 12.01
C GLN A 249 -18.32 -5.39 10.97
N SER A 250 -18.49 -4.92 9.73
CA SER A 250 -18.93 -5.75 8.60
C SER A 250 -17.76 -6.21 7.73
N PHE A 251 -17.91 -7.38 7.11
CA PHE A 251 -17.02 -7.84 6.05
C PHE A 251 -17.55 -7.42 4.66
N PRO A 252 -16.67 -7.13 3.68
CA PRO A 252 -17.09 -6.80 2.31
C PRO A 252 -17.79 -7.95 1.56
N ASN A 253 -17.49 -9.20 1.94
CA ASN A 253 -18.10 -10.42 1.40
C ASN A 253 -17.98 -10.65 -0.13
N ASP A 254 -17.16 -9.91 -0.88
CA ASP A 254 -17.01 -10.04 -2.34
C ASP A 254 -15.59 -10.33 -2.86
N ASN A 255 -14.61 -10.43 -1.96
CA ASN A 255 -13.18 -10.61 -2.25
C ASN A 255 -12.59 -9.56 -3.22
N LYS A 256 -13.10 -8.33 -3.22
CA LYS A 256 -12.46 -7.20 -3.90
C LYS A 256 -11.53 -6.45 -2.96
N LEU A 257 -10.45 -5.91 -3.51
CA LEU A 257 -9.53 -5.08 -2.74
C LEU A 257 -10.09 -3.69 -2.49
N VAL A 258 -10.76 -3.12 -3.50
CA VAL A 258 -11.18 -1.71 -3.51
C VAL A 258 -12.63 -1.55 -3.97
N HIS A 259 -13.34 -0.65 -3.28
CA HIS A 259 -14.70 -0.20 -3.56
C HIS A 259 -14.74 1.32 -3.70
N VAL A 260 -15.69 1.87 -4.45
CA VAL A 260 -15.95 3.32 -4.42
C VAL A 260 -16.86 3.60 -3.23
N TYR A 261 -16.47 4.55 -2.39
CA TYR A 261 -17.23 5.01 -1.24
C TYR A 261 -17.52 6.50 -1.39
N GLU A 262 -18.75 6.90 -1.10
CA GLU A 262 -19.20 8.30 -1.11
C GLU A 262 -19.28 8.77 0.35
N LEU A 263 -18.51 9.83 0.66
CA LEU A 263 -18.49 10.47 1.96
C LEU A 263 -19.80 11.25 2.22
N ASP A 264 -20.07 11.60 3.48
CA ASP A 264 -21.25 12.37 3.88
C ASP A 264 -21.36 13.74 3.17
N ASP A 265 -20.25 14.31 2.71
CA ASP A 265 -20.18 15.55 1.94
C ASP A 265 -20.31 15.39 0.42
N GLY A 266 -20.49 14.15 -0.06
CA GLY A 266 -20.63 13.78 -1.47
C GLY A 266 -19.32 13.59 -2.22
N GLN A 267 -18.16 13.81 -1.61
CA GLN A 267 -16.88 13.45 -2.21
C GLN A 267 -16.74 11.92 -2.31
N LYS A 268 -16.06 11.44 -3.35
CA LYS A 268 -15.82 10.00 -3.56
C LYS A 268 -14.38 9.64 -3.26
N VAL A 269 -14.18 8.49 -2.65
CA VAL A 269 -12.88 7.88 -2.37
C VAL A 269 -12.88 6.39 -2.71
N PHE A 270 -11.70 5.81 -2.82
CA PHE A 270 -11.51 4.37 -2.89
C PHE A 270 -11.41 3.79 -1.48
N GLU A 271 -12.47 3.14 -1.02
CA GLU A 271 -12.36 2.28 0.15
C GLU A 271 -11.51 1.06 -0.18
N PHE A 272 -10.59 0.68 0.71
CA PHE A 272 -9.85 -0.57 0.57
C PHE A 272 -9.98 -1.48 1.80
N VAL A 273 -9.71 -2.76 1.60
CA VAL A 273 -9.84 -3.81 2.61
C VAL A 273 -8.45 -4.29 3.03
N ARG A 274 -8.25 -4.54 4.33
CA ARG A 274 -7.03 -5.16 4.85
C ARG A 274 -7.24 -6.61 5.25
N PHE A 275 -6.29 -7.47 4.94
CA PHE A 275 -6.24 -8.85 5.43
C PHE A 275 -5.74 -8.86 6.88
N ILE A 276 -6.42 -9.60 7.76
CA ILE A 276 -6.06 -9.70 9.19
C ILE A 276 -5.41 -11.05 9.55
N ASN A 277 -6.05 -12.16 9.19
CA ASN A 277 -5.59 -13.50 9.49
C ASN A 277 -6.38 -14.50 8.61
N PRO A 278 -5.87 -15.72 8.38
CA PRO A 278 -6.57 -16.69 7.53
C PRO A 278 -7.86 -17.24 8.16
N TRP A 279 -7.93 -17.26 9.50
CA TRP A 279 -9.06 -17.74 10.31
C TRP A 279 -9.05 -16.99 11.64
N GLY A 280 -10.21 -16.51 12.10
CA GLY A 280 -10.41 -15.51 13.16
C GLY A 280 -9.85 -15.75 14.57
N GLU A 281 -8.74 -16.44 14.73
CA GLU A 281 -8.07 -16.73 16.02
C GLU A 281 -7.18 -15.60 16.55
N TYR A 282 -7.14 -14.42 15.90
CA TYR A 282 -6.25 -13.33 16.32
C TYR A 282 -6.97 -11.99 16.28
N ASP A 283 -7.44 -11.55 17.44
CA ASP A 283 -8.14 -10.27 17.60
C ASP A 283 -7.19 -9.07 17.65
N ILE A 284 -5.89 -9.27 17.93
CA ILE A 284 -4.93 -8.18 18.10
C ILE A 284 -3.77 -8.30 17.11
N PRO A 285 -3.70 -7.42 16.09
CA PRO A 285 -2.70 -7.50 15.04
C PRO A 285 -1.38 -6.91 15.54
N ARG A 286 -0.58 -7.73 16.25
CA ARG A 286 0.71 -7.33 16.84
C ARG A 286 1.86 -8.09 16.20
N GLU A 287 3.04 -7.47 16.21
CA GLU A 287 4.28 -8.04 15.68
C GLU A 287 4.53 -9.52 15.99
N PRO A 288 4.34 -10.04 17.23
CA PRO A 288 4.67 -11.43 17.54
C PRO A 288 3.83 -12.47 16.79
N TYR A 289 2.69 -12.07 16.22
CA TYR A 289 1.77 -12.94 15.51
C TYR A 289 1.97 -12.93 13.99
N ILE A 290 2.87 -12.09 13.45
CA ILE A 290 3.09 -11.97 12.00
C ILE A 290 3.45 -13.31 11.38
N ALA A 291 4.27 -14.13 12.03
CA ALA A 291 4.64 -15.45 11.51
C ALA A 291 3.44 -16.41 11.33
N HIS A 292 2.39 -16.24 12.13
CA HIS A 292 1.16 -17.01 12.04
C HIS A 292 0.17 -16.40 11.05
N GLN A 293 0.07 -15.07 11.01
CA GLN A 293 -0.88 -14.36 10.15
C GLN A 293 -0.41 -14.27 8.69
N LEU A 294 0.89 -14.12 8.47
CA LEU A 294 1.54 -13.91 7.18
C LEU A 294 2.79 -14.82 7.02
N GLY A 295 2.68 -16.06 7.50
CA GLY A 295 3.70 -17.09 7.31
C GLY A 295 3.72 -17.69 5.89
N PRO A 296 4.63 -18.65 5.63
CA PRO A 296 4.80 -19.26 4.31
C PRO A 296 3.51 -19.78 3.66
N GLU A 297 2.63 -20.42 4.44
CA GLU A 297 1.37 -20.98 3.94
C GLU A 297 0.46 -19.89 3.36
N VAL A 298 0.33 -18.74 4.04
CA VAL A 298 -0.51 -17.62 3.58
C VAL A 298 0.14 -16.92 2.38
N VAL A 299 1.47 -16.79 2.38
CA VAL A 299 2.22 -16.20 1.27
C VAL A 299 2.10 -17.06 0.00
N ASP A 300 2.21 -18.38 0.13
CA ASP A 300 2.05 -19.29 -1.00
C ASP A 300 0.58 -19.33 -1.48
N GLU A 301 -0.40 -19.33 -0.56
CA GLU A 301 -1.82 -19.21 -0.91
C GLU A 301 -2.09 -17.91 -1.70
N LEU A 302 -1.46 -16.79 -1.32
CA LEU A 302 -1.57 -15.52 -2.05
C LEU A 302 -1.04 -15.63 -3.48
N ILE A 303 0.13 -16.26 -3.65
CA ILE A 303 0.78 -16.46 -4.96
C ILE A 303 -0.09 -17.37 -5.84
N ASP A 304 -0.60 -18.48 -5.29
CA ASP A 304 -1.47 -19.42 -5.99
C ASP A 304 -2.80 -18.77 -6.39
N ASN A 305 -3.37 -17.95 -5.50
CA ASN A 305 -4.58 -17.19 -5.78
C ASN A 305 -4.33 -16.04 -6.77
N ARG A 306 -3.08 -15.68 -7.09
CA ARG A 306 -2.74 -14.56 -7.99
C ARG A 306 -3.49 -13.27 -7.65
N GLY A 307 -3.53 -12.94 -6.36
CA GLY A 307 -4.31 -11.84 -5.81
C GLY A 307 -3.46 -10.67 -5.31
N PHE A 308 -4.15 -9.65 -4.81
CA PHE A 308 -3.56 -8.56 -4.02
C PHE A 308 -3.80 -8.83 -2.53
N LEU A 309 -2.90 -8.40 -1.66
CA LEU A 309 -3.09 -8.50 -0.22
C LEU A 309 -2.47 -7.29 0.47
N ILE A 310 -3.25 -6.62 1.31
CA ILE A 310 -2.77 -5.56 2.21
C ILE A 310 -2.86 -6.10 3.63
N PHE A 311 -1.73 -6.49 4.22
CA PHE A 311 -1.68 -7.11 5.55
C PHE A 311 -1.76 -6.04 6.64
N TYR A 312 -2.69 -6.19 7.58
CA TYR A 312 -2.84 -5.31 8.74
C TYR A 312 -1.99 -5.80 9.92
N THR A 313 -1.12 -4.93 10.45
CA THR A 313 -0.35 -5.22 11.67
C THR A 313 0.04 -3.94 12.43
N HIS A 314 0.65 -4.10 13.60
CA HIS A 314 1.40 -3.06 14.31
C HIS A 314 2.81 -3.59 14.58
N LEU A 315 3.78 -3.13 13.81
CA LEU A 315 5.19 -3.50 13.99
C LEU A 315 5.76 -2.94 15.29
N GLY A 316 5.22 -1.82 15.80
CA GLY A 316 5.65 -1.16 17.03
C GLY A 316 5.11 -1.80 18.31
N MET A 317 4.01 -2.55 18.25
CA MET A 317 3.43 -3.27 19.39
C MET A 317 4.23 -4.53 19.73
N ASN A 318 5.46 -4.32 20.17
CA ASN A 318 6.45 -5.33 20.51
C ASN A 318 7.06 -5.07 21.90
N GLY A 319 7.95 -5.96 22.33
CA GLY A 319 8.66 -5.84 23.60
C GLY A 319 9.91 -4.96 23.55
N ASN A 320 10.82 -5.19 24.48
CA ASN A 320 12.16 -4.58 24.49
C ASN A 320 13.03 -5.13 23.33
N PRO A 321 14.21 -4.54 23.06
CA PRO A 321 15.17 -5.07 22.09
C PRO A 321 15.34 -6.60 22.17
N PRO A 322 15.41 -7.31 21.04
CA PRO A 322 15.64 -6.75 19.71
C PRO A 322 14.42 -6.14 19.01
N PHE A 323 13.22 -6.03 19.62
CA PHE A 323 11.99 -5.45 19.03
C PHE A 323 11.25 -6.33 17.99
N LEU A 324 11.91 -7.24 17.27
CA LEU A 324 11.25 -8.24 16.43
C LEU A 324 11.56 -9.65 16.94
N HIS A 325 10.57 -10.54 16.89
CA HIS A 325 10.75 -11.95 17.22
C HIS A 325 11.42 -12.72 16.08
N ASP A 326 12.21 -13.74 16.41
CA ASP A 326 12.89 -14.59 15.41
C ASP A 326 11.90 -15.18 14.40
N SER A 327 10.72 -15.60 14.84
CA SER A 327 9.66 -16.11 13.97
C SER A 327 9.17 -15.06 12.97
N THR A 328 9.05 -13.80 13.38
CA THR A 328 8.70 -12.68 12.50
C THR A 328 9.81 -12.45 11.47
N ILE A 329 11.07 -12.45 11.91
CA ILE A 329 12.24 -12.29 11.04
C ILE A 329 12.28 -13.41 9.98
N GLU A 330 12.04 -14.67 10.38
CA GLU A 330 11.95 -15.82 9.47
C GLU A 330 10.83 -15.66 8.43
N ALA A 331 9.63 -15.24 8.85
CA ALA A 331 8.50 -15.01 7.95
C ALA A 331 8.80 -13.87 6.95
N LEU A 332 9.43 -12.78 7.39
CA LEU A 332 9.84 -11.67 6.54
C LEU A 332 10.95 -12.06 5.55
N HIS A 333 11.89 -12.91 5.95
CA HIS A 333 12.88 -13.48 5.03
C HIS A 333 12.23 -14.40 4.00
N TYR A 334 11.19 -15.16 4.36
CA TYR A 334 10.42 -15.93 3.39
C TYR A 334 9.77 -15.02 2.34
N ILE A 335 9.12 -13.94 2.78
CA ILE A 335 8.54 -12.93 1.87
C ILE A 335 9.61 -12.35 0.93
N LYS A 336 10.78 -11.98 1.47
CA LYS A 336 11.93 -11.52 0.67
C LYS A 336 12.33 -12.54 -0.38
N LYS A 337 12.43 -13.81 -0.01
CA LYS A 337 12.78 -14.88 -0.95
C LYS A 337 11.79 -14.96 -2.12
N ARG A 338 10.48 -14.94 -1.84
CA ARG A 338 9.45 -14.97 -2.90
C ARG A 338 9.47 -13.71 -3.79
N PHE A 339 9.88 -12.57 -3.22
CA PHE A 339 10.12 -11.34 -3.98
C PHE A 339 11.32 -11.46 -4.93
N GLU A 340 12.46 -12.00 -4.45
CA GLU A 340 13.66 -12.17 -5.26
C GLU A 340 13.51 -13.26 -6.34
N GLU A 341 12.73 -14.30 -6.06
CA GLU A 341 12.37 -15.34 -7.02
C GLU A 341 11.39 -14.83 -8.11
N GLY A 342 10.84 -13.63 -7.93
CA GLY A 342 9.96 -13.00 -8.90
C GLY A 342 8.52 -13.50 -8.86
N ASP A 343 8.10 -14.15 -7.76
CA ASP A 343 6.73 -14.66 -7.62
C ASP A 343 5.79 -13.66 -6.94
N LEU A 344 6.31 -12.85 -6.00
CA LEU A 344 5.54 -11.91 -5.20
C LEU A 344 6.08 -10.48 -5.29
N LEU A 345 5.28 -9.53 -5.75
CA LEU A 345 5.62 -8.11 -5.63
C LEU A 345 5.43 -7.68 -4.17
N VAL A 346 6.44 -7.06 -3.57
CA VAL A 346 6.35 -6.43 -2.25
C VAL A 346 6.60 -4.94 -2.40
N THR A 347 5.61 -4.14 -2.03
CA THR A 347 5.67 -2.68 -2.12
C THR A 347 4.82 -2.00 -1.03
N THR A 348 4.89 -0.68 -0.96
CA THR A 348 4.17 0.10 0.04
C THR A 348 2.67 0.13 -0.27
N THR A 349 1.85 0.49 0.70
CA THR A 349 0.38 0.44 0.59
C THR A 349 -0.12 1.37 -0.51
N SER A 350 0.38 2.60 -0.55
CA SER A 350 0.06 3.58 -1.59
C SER A 350 0.46 3.08 -2.98
N LYS A 351 1.67 2.55 -3.15
CA LYS A 351 2.14 2.04 -4.46
C LYS A 351 1.30 0.88 -4.95
N LEU A 352 0.92 -0.05 -4.07
CA LEU A 352 0.06 -1.18 -4.41
C LEU A 352 -1.35 -0.70 -4.82
N LEU A 353 -1.96 0.18 -4.04
CA LEU A 353 -3.30 0.69 -4.29
C LEU A 353 -3.37 1.54 -5.58
N ASN A 354 -2.41 2.44 -5.80
CA ASN A 354 -2.29 3.19 -7.04
C ASN A 354 -2.12 2.25 -8.24
N TYR A 355 -1.21 1.27 -8.16
CA TYR A 355 -1.03 0.27 -9.22
C TYR A 355 -2.35 -0.47 -9.51
N TYR A 356 -3.04 -0.94 -8.47
CA TYR A 356 -4.31 -1.66 -8.60
C TYR A 356 -5.36 -0.82 -9.36
N VAL A 357 -5.59 0.43 -8.94
CA VAL A 357 -6.61 1.30 -9.54
C VAL A 357 -6.21 1.68 -10.95
N HIS A 358 -4.97 2.12 -11.16
CA HIS A 358 -4.50 2.51 -12.49
C HIS A 358 -4.54 1.34 -13.46
N HIS A 359 -4.15 0.13 -13.04
CA HIS A 359 -4.23 -1.06 -13.88
C HIS A 359 -5.68 -1.38 -14.27
N LYS A 360 -6.60 -1.32 -13.30
CA LYS A 360 -8.02 -1.65 -13.48
C LYS A 360 -8.75 -0.68 -14.40
N TYR A 361 -8.40 0.59 -14.33
CA TYR A 361 -9.08 1.68 -15.05
C TYR A 361 -8.25 2.25 -16.22
N LEU A 362 -7.18 1.56 -16.64
CA LEU A 362 -6.34 1.96 -17.77
C LEU A 362 -7.10 1.80 -19.09
N PHE A 363 -7.30 2.91 -19.79
CA PHE A 363 -7.75 2.91 -21.17
C PHE A 363 -6.55 2.96 -22.12
N TRP A 364 -6.41 1.91 -22.91
CA TRP A 364 -5.35 1.74 -23.88
C TRP A 364 -5.87 1.03 -25.12
N ARG A 365 -5.15 1.19 -26.23
CA ARG A 365 -5.46 0.56 -27.51
C ARG A 365 -4.20 0.06 -28.19
N LYS A 366 -4.38 -0.85 -29.13
CA LYS A 366 -3.30 -1.39 -29.95
C LYS A 366 -3.57 -1.20 -31.43
N GLU A 367 -2.51 -1.01 -32.19
CA GLU A 367 -2.57 -0.97 -33.65
C GLU A 367 -1.41 -1.78 -34.22
N GLN A 368 -1.74 -2.79 -35.04
CA GLN A 368 -0.74 -3.60 -35.74
C GLN A 368 -0.56 -3.05 -37.16
N ARG A 369 0.69 -2.78 -37.55
CA ARG A 369 1.06 -2.34 -38.90
C ARG A 369 2.22 -3.19 -39.41
N ALA A 370 1.95 -4.12 -40.34
CA ALA A 370 2.96 -5.06 -40.84
C ALA A 370 3.73 -5.71 -39.66
N ASP A 371 5.03 -5.43 -39.56
CA ASP A 371 5.93 -5.98 -38.52
C ASP A 371 6.04 -5.10 -37.26
N SER A 372 5.18 -4.08 -37.11
CA SER A 372 5.20 -3.15 -35.98
C SER A 372 3.90 -3.20 -35.17
N LEU A 373 4.03 -3.26 -33.85
CA LEU A 373 2.95 -3.15 -32.88
C LEU A 373 3.04 -1.81 -32.15
N PHE A 374 1.96 -1.04 -32.20
CA PHE A 374 1.81 0.19 -31.43
C PHE A 374 0.88 -0.09 -30.24
N ILE A 375 1.34 0.15 -29.03
CA ILE A 375 0.53 0.16 -27.81
C ILE A 375 0.38 1.63 -27.41
N MET A 376 -0.84 2.13 -27.32
CA MET A 376 -1.15 3.52 -27.02
C MET A 376 -1.93 3.59 -25.72
N ILE A 377 -1.36 4.25 -24.72
CA ILE A 377 -2.00 4.57 -23.45
C ILE A 377 -2.66 5.94 -23.61
N ASP A 378 -3.97 5.96 -23.45
CA ASP A 378 -4.80 7.14 -23.73
C ASP A 378 -5.19 7.85 -22.42
N SER A 379 -5.76 7.13 -21.44
CA SER A 379 -6.20 7.72 -20.16
C SER A 379 -6.36 6.70 -19.04
N ILE A 380 -6.59 7.19 -17.82
CA ILE A 380 -7.17 6.45 -16.70
C ILE A 380 -8.51 7.09 -16.39
N THR A 381 -9.57 6.29 -16.28
CA THR A 381 -10.94 6.78 -16.07
C THR A 381 -11.64 6.04 -14.94
N ASN A 382 -11.90 6.73 -13.83
CA ASN A 382 -12.58 6.17 -12.67
C ASN A 382 -13.49 7.21 -11.97
N GLU A 383 -14.29 6.78 -11.00
CA GLU A 383 -15.28 7.65 -10.33
C GLU A 383 -14.71 8.61 -9.28
N VAL A 384 -13.46 8.39 -8.84
CA VAL A 384 -12.83 9.16 -7.75
C VAL A 384 -11.95 10.27 -8.32
N GLU A 385 -11.08 9.93 -9.27
CA GLU A 385 -10.14 10.86 -9.91
C GLU A 385 -10.66 11.43 -11.24
N GLY A 386 -11.80 10.92 -11.72
CA GLY A 386 -12.36 11.29 -13.02
C GLY A 386 -11.58 10.68 -14.18
N ASN A 387 -11.42 11.46 -15.26
CA ASN A 387 -10.66 11.07 -16.44
C ASN A 387 -9.41 11.93 -16.59
N PHE A 388 -8.23 11.32 -16.62
CA PHE A 388 -6.97 12.02 -16.79
C PHE A 388 -5.99 11.25 -17.67
N VAL A 389 -5.05 11.96 -18.28
CA VAL A 389 -3.93 11.36 -19.00
C VAL A 389 -2.84 11.06 -17.96
N PRO A 390 -2.43 9.79 -17.77
CA PRO A 390 -1.44 9.46 -16.76
C PRO A 390 -0.05 9.98 -17.16
N GLU A 391 0.75 10.36 -16.17
CA GLU A 391 2.20 10.47 -16.32
C GLU A 391 2.89 9.10 -16.25
N VAL A 392 4.15 9.00 -16.67
CA VAL A 392 4.94 7.74 -16.65
C VAL A 392 5.04 7.14 -15.24
N SER A 393 5.10 7.97 -14.20
CA SER A 393 5.11 7.56 -12.79
C SER A 393 3.86 6.74 -12.40
N HIS A 394 2.68 7.06 -12.95
CA HIS A 394 1.44 6.35 -12.69
C HIS A 394 1.38 4.97 -13.37
N LEU A 395 2.27 4.73 -14.33
CA LEU A 395 2.28 3.55 -15.21
C LEU A 395 3.40 2.57 -14.87
N GLN A 396 4.14 2.78 -13.78
CA GLN A 396 5.19 1.86 -13.35
C GLN A 396 4.64 0.45 -13.16
N GLY A 397 5.32 -0.53 -13.76
CA GLY A 397 4.93 -1.93 -13.73
C GLY A 397 3.83 -2.34 -14.71
N MET A 398 3.17 -1.40 -15.40
CA MET A 398 2.20 -1.75 -16.45
C MET A 398 2.90 -2.59 -17.51
N THR A 399 2.34 -3.77 -17.77
CA THR A 399 3.01 -4.84 -18.52
C THR A 399 2.09 -5.37 -19.60
N PHE A 400 2.56 -5.42 -20.83
CA PHE A 400 1.78 -5.88 -21.98
C PHE A 400 2.45 -7.10 -22.61
N TYR A 401 1.70 -8.17 -22.79
CA TYR A 401 2.17 -9.29 -23.59
C TYR A 401 2.23 -8.89 -25.07
N ILE A 402 3.29 -9.29 -25.76
CA ILE A 402 3.55 -8.93 -27.15
C ILE A 402 3.74 -10.18 -28.02
N PRO A 403 3.42 -10.14 -29.32
CA PRO A 403 3.70 -11.24 -30.23
C PRO A 403 5.19 -11.33 -30.52
N GLU A 404 5.64 -12.52 -30.91
CA GLU A 404 7.03 -12.76 -31.28
C GLU A 404 7.42 -12.02 -32.57
N ASN A 405 8.67 -11.57 -32.62
CA ASN A 405 9.31 -10.95 -33.79
C ASN A 405 8.65 -9.66 -34.29
N CYS A 406 7.97 -8.91 -33.41
CA CYS A 406 7.37 -7.61 -33.77
C CYS A 406 8.17 -6.45 -33.17
N THR A 407 8.35 -5.38 -33.94
CA THR A 407 8.89 -4.12 -33.42
C THR A 407 7.81 -3.42 -32.61
N VAL A 408 8.04 -3.18 -31.32
CA VAL A 408 7.03 -2.60 -30.43
C VAL A 408 7.33 -1.12 -30.18
N THR A 409 6.30 -0.28 -30.24
CA THR A 409 6.33 1.11 -29.79
C THR A 409 5.24 1.33 -28.76
N LEU A 410 5.64 1.79 -27.57
CA LEU A 410 4.71 2.21 -26.53
C LEU A 410 4.58 3.73 -26.58
N LEU A 411 3.34 4.22 -26.69
CA LEU A 411 3.01 5.63 -26.80
C LEU A 411 2.13 6.06 -25.62
N LEU A 412 2.46 7.19 -25.02
CA LEU A 412 1.62 7.91 -24.06
C LEU A 412 1.33 9.30 -24.63
N ASN A 413 0.06 9.61 -24.84
CA ASN A 413 -0.34 10.87 -25.48
C ASN A 413 0.40 11.12 -26.82
N GLY A 414 0.60 10.06 -27.60
CA GLY A 414 1.32 10.10 -28.88
C GLY A 414 2.85 10.22 -28.77
N GLN A 415 3.43 10.31 -27.57
CA GLN A 415 4.87 10.37 -27.36
C GLN A 415 5.44 9.00 -26.97
N PRO A 416 6.60 8.59 -27.52
CA PRO A 416 7.26 7.36 -27.12
C PRO A 416 7.60 7.31 -25.63
N VAL A 417 7.32 6.18 -24.99
CA VAL A 417 7.70 5.89 -23.60
C VAL A 417 8.71 4.74 -23.59
N SER A 418 9.76 4.88 -22.79
CA SER A 418 10.75 3.83 -22.58
C SER A 418 10.12 2.62 -21.86
N PHE A 419 10.46 1.43 -22.32
CA PHE A 419 10.06 0.17 -21.72
C PHE A 419 11.23 -0.81 -21.73
N ILE A 420 11.13 -1.86 -20.91
CA ILE A 420 12.00 -3.03 -20.97
C ILE A 420 11.27 -4.18 -21.67
N ILE A 421 12.03 -5.01 -22.39
CA ILE A 421 11.53 -6.27 -22.93
C ILE A 421 11.83 -7.35 -21.91
N ASN A 422 10.81 -8.06 -21.48
CA ASN A 422 10.92 -9.15 -20.53
C ASN A 422 11.09 -10.48 -21.27
N ASP A 423 11.70 -11.45 -20.61
CA ASP A 423 11.71 -12.83 -21.07
C ASP A 423 10.31 -13.45 -20.99
N ARG A 424 10.20 -14.69 -21.47
CA ARG A 424 8.97 -15.47 -21.37
C ARG A 424 8.69 -15.81 -19.91
N ASP A 425 7.47 -15.57 -19.49
CA ASP A 425 6.98 -15.97 -18.17
C ASP A 425 6.57 -17.45 -18.13
N GLU A 426 5.91 -17.88 -17.05
CA GLU A 426 5.43 -19.26 -16.89
C GLU A 426 4.35 -19.66 -17.91
N THR A 427 3.74 -18.69 -18.59
CA THR A 427 2.78 -18.93 -19.69
C THR A 427 3.49 -19.09 -21.04
N GLY A 428 4.81 -18.92 -21.09
CA GLY A 428 5.61 -18.98 -22.30
C GLY A 428 5.52 -17.71 -23.17
N ARG A 429 4.94 -16.63 -22.64
CA ARG A 429 4.65 -15.40 -23.42
C ARG A 429 5.65 -14.30 -23.11
N GLN A 430 6.12 -13.62 -24.14
CA GLN A 430 6.98 -12.44 -24.00
C GLN A 430 6.15 -11.21 -23.65
N SER A 431 6.74 -10.25 -22.92
CA SER A 431 6.07 -9.00 -22.56
C SER A 431 7.01 -7.80 -22.60
N ILE A 432 6.43 -6.60 -22.58
CA ILE A 432 7.14 -5.36 -22.29
C ILE A 432 6.58 -4.74 -21.01
N SER A 433 7.43 -4.05 -20.26
CA SER A 433 7.01 -3.33 -19.04
C SER A 433 7.55 -1.91 -19.00
N ILE A 434 6.74 -1.01 -18.47
CA ILE A 434 7.27 0.25 -17.92
C ILE A 434 7.98 -0.11 -16.60
N PRO A 435 9.27 0.24 -16.41
CA PRO A 435 10.03 -0.19 -15.24
C PRO A 435 9.38 0.17 -13.91
N TRP A 436 9.35 -0.79 -12.99
CA TRP A 436 8.96 -0.55 -11.60
C TRP A 436 10.14 0.07 -10.85
N GLN A 437 9.99 1.29 -10.33
CA GLN A 437 11.06 1.95 -9.59
C GLN A 437 10.98 1.59 -8.11
N ARG A 438 12.09 1.11 -7.55
CA ARG A 438 12.24 0.85 -6.11
C ARG A 438 12.43 2.16 -5.35
N LEU A 439 11.92 2.23 -4.13
CA LEU A 439 12.22 3.36 -3.26
C LEU A 439 13.70 3.34 -2.84
N THR A 440 14.22 4.51 -2.47
CA THR A 440 15.57 4.65 -1.92
C THR A 440 15.43 5.13 -0.48
N PHE A 441 15.87 4.29 0.46
CA PHE A 441 15.80 4.63 1.88
C PHE A 441 16.72 5.82 2.17
N PRO A 442 16.19 6.91 2.75
CA PRO A 442 16.99 8.10 3.02
C PRO A 442 17.95 7.86 4.20
N ASP A 443 19.07 8.57 4.20
CA ASP A 443 19.96 8.62 5.35
C ASP A 443 19.28 9.41 6.48
N VAL A 444 18.76 8.68 7.47
CA VAL A 444 18.13 9.22 8.67
C VAL A 444 18.97 8.86 9.89
N GLU A 445 19.45 9.89 10.59
CA GLU A 445 20.16 9.75 11.85
C GLU A 445 19.18 9.68 13.02
N PHE A 446 19.58 9.01 14.10
CA PHE A 446 18.85 9.10 15.35
C PHE A 446 18.95 10.55 15.84
N PRO A 447 17.82 11.22 16.13
CA PRO A 447 17.88 12.49 16.83
C PRO A 447 18.71 12.29 18.09
N GLN A 448 19.71 13.16 18.33
CA GLN A 448 20.34 13.20 19.65
C GLN A 448 19.25 13.56 20.65
N GLU A 449 18.90 12.63 21.54
CA GLU A 449 17.93 12.91 22.59
C GLU A 449 18.39 14.14 23.39
N LEU A 450 17.50 15.12 23.55
CA LEU A 450 17.72 16.35 24.32
C LEU A 450 17.55 16.10 25.82
#